data_AF-A0A7X5USP7-F1
#
_entry.id   AF-A0A7X5USP7-F1
#
_cell.length_a   1.000
_cell.length_b   1.000
_cell.length_c   1.000
_cell.angle_alpha   90.00
_cell.angle_beta   90.00
_cell.angle_gamma   90.00
#
_symmetry.space_group_name_H-M   'P 1'
#
loop_
_entity.id
_entity.type
_entity.pdbx_description
1 polymer ?
#
loop_
_entity_poly.entity_id
_entity_poly.type
_entity_poly.pdbx_seq_one_letter_code
_entity_poly.pdbx_strand_id
1 'polypeptide(L)'
;MNCPWCAFEGAPRSLHAHLADKHPDAVGTKERNGTQYYEVTCPVCGESYEHRVRKGTRDPRFLEEFGAEIRMVALDMLVHHLVAEHPAQQTGA
;
A
#
# COMPACT_ATOMS: atom_id res chain seq x y z
N MET A 1 13.92 -4.23 7.99
CA MET A 1 13.17 -3.53 6.92
C MET A 1 12.85 -2.15 7.43
N ASN A 2 13.22 -1.12 6.67
CA ASN A 2 13.06 0.27 7.05
C ASN A 2 11.83 0.87 6.36
N CYS A 3 11.08 1.65 7.12
CA CYS A 3 10.00 2.47 6.58
C CYS A 3 10.59 3.62 5.76
N PRO A 4 10.12 3.88 4.54
CA PRO A 4 10.64 4.97 3.73
C PRO A 4 10.07 6.35 4.11
N TRP A 5 9.06 6.40 4.97
CA TRP A 5 8.44 7.66 5.43
C TRP A 5 8.84 8.09 6.84
N CYS A 6 9.39 7.18 7.65
CA CYS A 6 9.78 7.46 9.02
C CYS A 6 10.93 6.55 9.47
N ALA A 7 11.49 6.80 10.66
CA ALA A 7 12.61 6.03 11.21
C ALA A 7 12.21 4.65 11.77
N PHE A 8 11.08 4.07 11.37
CA PHE A 8 10.66 2.76 11.84
C PHE A 8 11.45 1.65 11.15
N GLU A 9 11.93 0.69 11.94
CA GLU A 9 12.59 -0.51 11.46
C GLU A 9 11.93 -1.76 12.07
N GLY A 10 11.72 -2.79 11.25
CA GLY A 10 11.18 -4.05 11.73
C GLY A 10 11.21 -5.17 10.70
N ALA A 11 10.55 -6.28 11.01
CA ALA A 11 10.29 -7.36 10.07
C ALA A 11 9.27 -6.93 8.99
N PRO A 12 9.19 -7.59 7.82
CA PRO A 12 8.24 -7.24 6.75
C PRO A 12 6.79 -7.12 7.24
N ARG A 13 6.35 -8.07 8.07
CA ARG A 13 5.02 -8.07 8.67
C ARG A 13 4.80 -6.91 9.64
N SER A 14 5.83 -6.53 10.40
CA SER A 14 5.78 -5.37 11.30
C SER A 14 5.78 -4.05 10.52
N LEU A 15 6.56 -3.96 9.45
CA LEU A 15 6.55 -2.81 8.54
C LEU A 15 5.18 -2.65 7.89
N HIS A 16 4.59 -3.74 7.40
CA HIS A 16 3.25 -3.74 6.83
C HIS A 16 2.20 -3.20 7.81
N ALA A 17 2.17 -3.73 9.04
CA ALA A 17 1.27 -3.26 10.09
C ALA A 17 1.54 -1.78 10.45
N HIS A 18 2.80 -1.38 10.53
CA HIS A 18 3.19 0.01 10.78
C HIS A 18 2.70 0.95 9.67
N LEU A 19 2.87 0.57 8.41
CA LEU A 19 2.41 1.36 7.26
C LEU A 19 0.89 1.52 7.28
N ALA A 20 0.15 0.47 7.63
CA ALA A 20 -1.30 0.52 7.71
C ALA A 20 -1.80 1.44 8.84
N ASP A 21 -1.06 1.54 9.95
CA ASP A 21 -1.40 2.38 11.10
C ASP A 21 -0.93 3.84 10.95
N LYS A 22 0.32 4.05 10.51
CA LYS A 22 0.98 5.37 10.48
C LYS A 22 0.95 6.06 9.14
N HIS A 23 0.84 5.30 8.06
CA HIS A 23 0.85 5.81 6.70
C HIS A 23 -0.36 5.30 5.87
N PRO A 24 -1.60 5.30 6.41
CA PRO A 24 -2.77 4.85 5.67
C PRO A 24 -3.08 5.75 4.47
N ASP A 25 -2.61 7.00 4.48
CA ASP A 25 -2.75 7.98 3.41
C ASP A 25 -1.79 7.77 2.24
N ALA A 26 -0.81 6.87 2.37
CA ALA A 26 0.09 6.52 1.27
C ALA A 26 -0.63 5.75 0.14
N VAL A 27 -1.80 5.17 0.45
CA VAL A 27 -2.65 4.49 -0.52
C VAL A 27 -3.78 5.43 -0.94
N GLY A 28 -3.77 5.81 -2.20
CA GLY A 28 -4.84 6.59 -2.82
C GLY A 28 -5.95 5.68 -3.33
N THR A 29 -7.21 6.10 -3.19
CA THR A 29 -8.34 5.48 -3.88
C THR A 29 -8.90 6.44 -4.91
N LYS A 30 -9.11 5.97 -6.14
CA LYS A 30 -9.68 6.75 -7.24
C LYS A 30 -10.90 6.02 -7.80
N GLU A 31 -11.94 6.78 -8.13
CA GLU A 31 -13.06 6.26 -8.92
C GLU A 31 -12.95 6.80 -10.35
N ARG A 32 -13.05 5.91 -11.33
CA ARG A 32 -13.07 6.27 -12.76
C ARG A 32 -14.15 5.47 -13.48
N ASN A 33 -15.11 6.17 -14.09
CA ASN A 33 -16.22 5.56 -14.83
C ASN A 33 -17.00 4.51 -14.02
N GLY A 34 -17.25 4.77 -12.73
CA GLY A 34 -17.93 3.83 -11.83
C GLY A 34 -17.14 2.54 -11.54
N THR A 35 -15.83 2.56 -11.80
CA THR A 35 -14.87 1.53 -11.38
C THR A 35 -13.95 2.15 -10.34
N GLN A 36 -13.76 1.46 -9.23
CA GLN A 36 -12.86 1.88 -8.17
C GLN A 36 -11.47 1.28 -8.39
N TYR A 37 -10.47 2.09 -8.09
CA TYR A 37 -9.05 1.80 -8.21
C TYR A 37 -8.38 2.19 -6.91
N TYR A 38 -7.36 1.43 -6.53
CA TYR A 38 -6.42 1.87 -5.51
C TYR A 38 -5.05 1.96 -6.13
N GLU A 39 -4.28 2.95 -5.68
CA GLU A 39 -2.90 3.11 -6.07
C GLU A 39 -2.01 3.30 -4.84
N VAL A 40 -0.80 2.80 -4.92
CA VAL A 40 0.26 3.08 -3.96
C VAL A 40 1.52 3.45 -4.73
N THR A 41 2.18 4.52 -4.31
CA THR A 41 3.42 4.97 -4.95
C THR A 41 4.60 4.64 -4.05
N CYS A 42 5.61 3.96 -4.60
CA CYS A 42 6.84 3.72 -3.91
C CYS A 42 7.60 5.05 -3.75
N PRO A 43 7.88 5.51 -2.52
CA PRO A 43 8.61 6.76 -2.30
C PRO A 43 10.11 6.66 -2.61
N VAL A 44 10.65 5.45 -2.81
CA VAL A 44 12.07 5.23 -3.08
C VAL A 44 12.38 5.40 -4.57
N CYS A 45 11.59 4.78 -5.45
CA CYS A 45 11.79 4.82 -6.91
C CYS A 45 10.74 5.64 -7.67
N GLY A 46 9.63 6.00 -7.02
CA GLY A 46 8.50 6.69 -7.66
C GLY A 46 7.55 5.79 -8.44
N GLU A 47 7.73 4.46 -8.40
CA GLU A 47 6.85 3.54 -9.13
C GLU A 47 5.47 3.46 -8.48
N SER A 48 4.43 3.69 -9.27
CA SER A 48 3.04 3.65 -8.83
C SER A 48 2.36 2.34 -9.23
N TYR A 49 1.88 1.60 -8.25
CA TYR A 49 1.12 0.37 -8.43
C TYR A 49 -0.37 0.68 -8.38
N GLU A 50 -1.01 0.76 -9.55
CA GLU A 50 -2.47 0.87 -9.67
C GLU A 50 -3.09 -0.52 -9.79
N HIS A 51 -4.11 -0.80 -8.97
CA HIS A 51 -4.89 -2.02 -9.11
C HIS A 51 -6.39 -1.70 -9.12
N ARG A 52 -7.07 -2.32 -10.07
CA ARG A 52 -8.53 -2.22 -10.21
C ARG A 52 -9.21 -3.08 -9.16
N VAL A 53 -10.17 -2.51 -8.43
CA VAL A 53 -11.10 -3.28 -7.58
C VAL A 53 -12.13 -3.93 -8.49
N ARG A 54 -11.96 -5.24 -8.77
CA ARG A 54 -12.94 -6.03 -9.53
C ARG A 54 -13.84 -6.81 -8.56
N LYS A 55 -14.97 -6.25 -8.16
CA LYS A 55 -16.09 -7.06 -7.66
C LYS A 55 -17.43 -6.47 -8.09
N GLY A 56 -18.35 -7.35 -8.49
CA GLY A 56 -19.56 -7.11 -9.29
C GLY A 56 -20.67 -6.26 -8.68
N THR A 57 -20.38 -5.44 -7.67
CA THR A 57 -21.34 -4.52 -7.10
C THR A 57 -20.71 -3.14 -7.22
N ARG A 58 -21.27 -2.29 -8.10
CA ARG A 58 -21.00 -0.84 -8.17
C ARG A 58 -21.51 -0.16 -6.89
N ASP A 59 -21.18 -0.70 -5.72
CA ASP A 59 -21.61 -0.16 -4.45
C ASP A 59 -20.51 0.81 -3.97
N PRO A 60 -20.78 2.12 -3.92
CA PRO A 60 -19.81 3.09 -3.44
C PRO A 60 -19.42 2.83 -1.98
N ARG A 61 -20.27 2.17 -1.18
CA ARG A 61 -19.96 1.80 0.21
C ARG A 61 -18.91 0.69 0.31
N PHE A 62 -18.57 0.01 -0.79
CA PHE A 62 -17.52 -1.01 -0.79
C PHE A 62 -16.16 -0.40 -0.39
N LEU A 63 -15.84 0.83 -0.79
CA LEU A 63 -14.60 1.48 -0.34
C LEU A 63 -14.68 1.92 1.12
N GLU A 64 -15.88 2.23 1.62
CA GLU A 64 -16.08 2.56 3.04
C GLU A 64 -15.94 1.31 3.92
N GLU A 65 -16.53 0.19 3.49
CA GLU A 65 -16.53 -1.08 4.23
C GLU A 65 -15.20 -1.82 4.11
N PHE A 66 -14.63 -1.90 2.90
CA PHE A 66 -13.43 -2.69 2.59
C PHE A 66 -12.17 -1.83 2.38
N GLY A 67 -12.26 -0.52 2.62
CA GLY A 67 -11.14 0.40 2.42
C GLY A 67 -9.90 0.03 3.23
N ALA A 68 -10.09 -0.48 4.45
CA ALA A 68 -8.99 -0.98 5.28
C ALA A 68 -8.30 -2.21 4.65
N GLU A 69 -9.08 -3.18 4.17
CA GLU A 69 -8.56 -4.39 3.51
C GLU A 69 -7.82 -4.07 2.21
N ILE A 70 -8.36 -3.16 1.41
CA ILE A 70 -7.73 -2.69 0.18
C ILE A 70 -6.36 -2.04 0.48
N ARG A 71 -6.31 -1.17 1.50
CA ARG A 71 -5.05 -0.56 1.94
C ARG A 71 -4.05 -1.60 2.41
N MET A 72 -4.49 -2.60 3.18
CA MET A 72 -3.62 -3.70 3.60
C MET A 72 -3.01 -4.43 2.40
N VAL A 73 -3.80 -4.76 1.38
CA VAL A 73 -3.26 -5.42 0.17
C VAL A 73 -2.30 -4.51 -0.60
N ALA A 74 -2.64 -3.23 -0.77
CA ALA A 74 -1.77 -2.27 -1.46
C ALA A 74 -0.41 -2.09 -0.73
N LEU A 75 -0.44 -1.97 0.60
CA LEU A 75 0.77 -1.85 1.40
C LEU A 75 1.60 -3.13 1.41
N ASP A 76 0.96 -4.31 1.35
CA ASP A 76 1.68 -5.58 1.21
C ASP A 76 2.45 -5.63 -0.12
N MET A 77 1.83 -5.18 -1.21
CA MET A 77 2.51 -5.07 -2.51
C MET A 77 3.71 -4.12 -2.44
N LEU A 78 3.57 -2.98 -1.76
CA LEU A 78 4.68 -2.05 -1.56
C LEU A 78 5.81 -2.70 -0.75
N VAL A 79 5.48 -3.40 0.33
CA VAL A 79 6.48 -4.12 1.16
C VAL A 79 7.22 -5.16 0.33
N HIS A 80 6.50 -5.94 -0.48
CA HIS A 80 7.11 -6.89 -1.41
C HIS A 80 8.03 -6.21 -2.44
N HIS A 81 7.60 -5.09 -3.01
CA HIS A 81 8.43 -4.29 -3.93
C HIS A 81 9.70 -3.78 -3.24
N LEU A 82 9.59 -3.24 -2.02
CA LEU A 82 10.75 -2.77 -1.26
C LEU A 82 11.76 -3.90 -0.99
N VAL A 83 11.30 -5.12 -0.70
CA VAL A 83 12.17 -6.30 -0.51
C VAL A 83 12.87 -6.69 -1.80
N ALA A 84 12.14 -6.72 -2.90
CA ALA A 84 12.64 -7.18 -4.19
C ALA A 84 13.59 -6.15 -4.85
N GLU A 85 13.15 -4.90 -4.94
CA GLU A 85 13.81 -3.86 -5.74
C GLU A 85 14.70 -2.93 -4.89
N HIS A 86 14.44 -2.84 -3.58
CA HIS A 86 15.18 -1.94 -2.67
C HIS A 86 15.85 -2.63 -1.48
N PRO A 87 16.54 -3.78 -1.67
CA PRO A 87 17.12 -4.53 -0.56
C PRO A 87 18.10 -3.71 0.29
N ALA A 88 18.86 -2.80 -0.34
CA ALA A 88 19.81 -1.91 0.35
C ALA A 88 19.14 -0.90 1.31
N GLN A 89 17.87 -0.55 1.05
CA GLN A 89 17.09 0.29 1.95
C GLN A 89 16.41 -0.55 3.05
N GLN A 90 16.34 -1.87 2.88
CA GLN A 90 15.70 -2.79 3.81
C GLN A 90 16.66 -3.44 4.81
N THR A 91 17.96 -3.24 4.64
CA THR A 91 19.00 -3.63 5.59
C THR A 91 18.92 -2.75 6.84
N GLY A 92 18.18 -3.23 7.84
CA GLY A 92 18.40 -2.84 9.22
C GLY A 92 19.55 -3.67 9.78
N ALA A 93 20.52 -3.01 10.41
CA ALA A 93 21.78 -3.60 10.89
C ALA A 93 21.57 -4.63 12.01
#